data_AF-A0A1I2D4T2-F1
#
_entry.id   AF-A0A1I2D4T2-F1
#
_cell.length_a   1.000
_cell.length_b   1.000
_cell.length_c   1.000
_cell.angle_alpha   90.00
_cell.angle_beta   90.00
_cell.angle_gamma   90.00
#
_symmetry.space_group_name_H-M   'P 1'
#
loop_
_entity.id
_entity.type
_entity.pdbx_description
1 polymer ?
#
loop_
_entity_poly.entity_id
_entity_poly.type
_entity_poly.pdbx_seq_one_letter_code
_entity_poly.pdbx_strand_id
1 'polypeptide(L)' 'MLKGIGYLLFGIGLSFMSPKFIKQYKKNKNIENTLEVIGVLLLAASSILLGVLEVL' A
#
# COMPACT_ATOMS: atom_id res chain seq x y z
N MET A 1 1.49 17.87 9.86
CA MET A 1 2.95 17.67 9.59
C MET A 1 3.52 16.33 10.04
N LEU A 2 3.80 16.06 11.33
CA LEU A 2 4.45 14.78 11.75
C LEU A 2 3.61 13.53 11.40
N LYS A 3 2.28 13.60 11.62
CA LYS A 3 1.34 12.54 11.24
C LYS A 3 1.35 12.26 9.73
N GLY A 4 1.38 13.32 8.93
CA GLY A 4 1.44 13.23 7.48
C GLY A 4 2.73 12.57 6.97
N ILE A 5 3.88 12.89 7.57
CA ILE A 5 5.15 12.19 7.30
C ILE A 5 5.03 10.70 7.65
N GLY A 6 4.39 10.36 8.77
CA GLY A 6 4.13 8.97 9.15
C GLY A 6 3.30 8.21 8.11
N TYR A 7 2.22 8.82 7.61
CA TYR A 7 1.39 8.23 6.55
C TYR A 7 2.14 8.07 5.22
N LEU A 8 2.99 9.04 4.85
CA LEU A 8 3.84 8.96 3.67
C LEU A 8 4.84 7.79 3.77
N LEU A 9 5.55 7.68 4.90
CA LEU A 9 6.50 6.59 5.14
C LEU A 9 5.80 5.22 5.12
N PHE A 10 4.61 5.12 5.72
CA PHE A 10 3.82 3.90 5.70
C PHE A 10 3.37 3.53 4.28
N GLY A 11 2.83 4.49 3.52
CA GLY A 11 2.41 4.27 2.14
C GLY A 11 3.55 3.88 1.19
N ILE A 12 4.73 4.50 1.36
CA ILE A 12 5.95 4.13 0.64
C ILE A 12 6.39 2.71 1.03
N GLY A 13 6.41 2.38 2.33
CA GLY A 13 6.76 1.05 2.83
C GLY A 13 5.86 -0.05 2.25
N LEU A 14 4.54 0.20 2.21
CA LEU A 14 3.59 -0.71 1.55
C LEU A 14 3.86 -0.85 0.06
N SER A 15 4.16 0.26 -0.63
CA SER A 15 4.48 0.25 -2.06
C SER A 15 5.72 -0.60 -2.38
N PHE A 16 6.75 -0.56 -1.53
CA PHE A 16 7.92 -1.43 -1.64
C PHE A 16 7.61 -2.90 -1.37
N MET A 17 6.59 -3.19 -0.56
CA MET A 17 6.14 -4.55 -0.27
C MET A 17 5.19 -5.11 -1.34
N SER A 18 4.47 -4.26 -2.08
CA SER A 18 3.54 -4.63 -3.16
C SER A 18 4.08 -5.66 -4.16
N PRO A 19 5.35 -5.61 -4.64
CA PRO A 19 5.89 -6.61 -5.56
C PRO A 19 5.85 -8.04 -5.01
N LYS A 20 5.98 -8.23 -3.69
CA LYS A 20 5.89 -9.54 -3.03
C LYS A 20 4.49 -10.12 -3.18
N PHE A 21 3.46 -9.32 -2.92
CA PHE A 21 2.05 -9.70 -3.07
C PHE A 21 1.69 -9.96 -4.53
N ILE A 22 2.14 -9.10 -5.46
CA ILE A 22 1.93 -9.29 -6.89
C ILE A 22 2.58 -10.59 -7.38
N LYS A 23 3.80 -10.92 -6.90
CA LYS A 23 4.48 -12.17 -7.24
C LYS A 23 3.71 -13.39 -6.71
N GLN A 24 3.16 -13.33 -5.50
CA GLN A 24 2.34 -14.40 -4.94
C GLN A 24 1.03 -14.57 -5.72
N TYR A 25 0.32 -13.48 -6.04
CA TYR A 25 -0.87 -13.51 -6.89
C TYR A 25 -0.57 -14.12 -8.27
N LYS A 26 0.54 -13.74 -8.91
CA LYS A 26 0.93 -14.32 -10.21
C LYS A 26 1.23 -15.81 -10.13
N LYS A 27 1.81 -16.27 -9.01
CA LYS A 27 2.10 -17.69 -8.78
C LYS A 27 0.82 -18.49 -8.51
N ASN A 28 -0.04 -17.96 -7.64
CA ASN A 28 -1.26 -18.60 -7.17
C ASN A 28 -2.42 -17.61 -7.34
N LYS A 29 -3.17 -17.75 -8.43
CA LYS A 29 -4.29 -16.85 -8.78
C LYS A 29 -5.58 -17.15 -7.99
N ASN A 30 -5.46 -17.36 -6.68
CA ASN A 30 -6.63 -17.53 -5.82
C ASN A 30 -7.24 -16.17 -5.44
N ILE A 31 -8.46 -16.22 -4.91
CA ILE A 31 -9.19 -15.02 -4.50
C ILE A 31 -8.50 -14.30 -3.34
N GLU A 32 -7.89 -15.04 -2.42
CA GLU A 32 -7.16 -14.50 -1.27
C GLU A 32 -5.99 -13.61 -1.72
N ASN A 33 -5.12 -14.10 -2.61
CA ASN A 33 -3.99 -13.32 -3.10
C ASN A 33 -4.45 -12.13 -3.96
N THR A 34 -5.59 -12.25 -4.63
CA THR A 34 -6.20 -11.13 -5.36
C THR A 34 -6.63 -10.02 -4.40
N LEU A 35 -7.32 -10.40 -3.32
CA LEU A 35 -7.74 -9.48 -2.27
C LEU A 35 -6.54 -8.87 -1.54
N GLU A 36 -5.48 -9.62 -1.28
CA GLU A 36 -4.26 -9.10 -0.68
C GLU A 36 -3.61 -8.02 -1.55
N VAL A 37 -3.44 -8.26 -2.86
CA VAL A 37 -2.86 -7.26 -3.77
C VAL A 37 -3.71 -5.99 -3.81
N ILE A 38 -5.03 -6.13 -3.94
CA ILE A 38 -5.96 -5.00 -3.96
C ILE A 38 -5.90 -4.24 -2.64
N GLY A 39 -5.90 -4.95 -1.50
CA GLY A 39 -5.82 -4.36 -0.17
C GLY A 39 -4.54 -3.58 0.05
N VAL A 40 -3.38 -4.14 -0.32
CA VAL A 40 -2.08 -3.47 -0.19
C VAL A 40 -2.01 -2.22 -1.08
N LEU A 41 -2.52 -2.30 -2.32
CA LEU A 41 -2.57 -1.13 -3.22
C LEU A 41 -3.50 -0.03 -2.70
N LEU A 42 -4.69 -0.39 -2.20
CA LEU A 42 -5.64 0.56 -1.61
C LEU A 42 -5.05 1.22 -0.36
N LEU A 43 -4.42 0.44 0.52
CA LEU A 43 -3.79 0.96 1.73
C LEU A 43 -2.62 1.90 1.40
N ALA A 44 -1.78 1.53 0.43
CA ALA A 44 -0.67 2.38 -0.02
C ALA A 44 -1.18 3.72 -0.58
N ALA A 45 -2.15 3.67 -1.50
CA ALA A 45 -2.74 4.86 -2.10
C ALA A 45 -3.41 5.76 -1.05
N SER A 46 -4.22 5.17 -0.16
CA SER A 46 -4.92 5.90 0.90
C SER A 46 -3.96 6.57 1.88
N SER A 47 -2.87 5.87 2.24
CA SER A 47 -1.85 6.41 3.14
C SER A 47 -1.05 7.54 2.50
N ILE A 48 -0.71 7.44 1.21
CA ILE A 48 -0.07 8.54 0.50
C ILE A 48 -1.00 9.76 0.43
N LEU A 49 -2.28 9.54 0.10
CA LEU A 49 -3.26 10.62 -0.01
C LEU A 49 -3.46 11.36 1.32
N LEU A 50 -3.62 10.61 2.42
CA LEU A 50 -3.71 11.16 3.77
C LEU A 50 -2.42 11.87 4.18
N GLY A 51 -1.28 11.30 3.82
CA GLY A 51 0.03 11.89 4.07
C GLY A 51 0.20 13.24 3.40
N VAL A 52 -0.19 13.36 2.13
CA VAL A 52 -0.16 14.63 1.40
C VAL A 52 -1.12 15.64 2.03
N LEU A 53 -2.35 15.23 2.35
CA LEU A 53 -3.36 16.11 2.95
C LEU A 53 -2.95 16.67 4.32
N GLU A 54 -2.22 15.89 5.11
CA GLU A 54 -1.76 16.26 6.47
C GLU A 54 -0.40 17.00 6.47
N VAL A 55 0.29 17.03 5.33
CA VAL A 55 1.54 17.77 5.13
C VAL A 55 1.29 19.13 4.47
N LEU A 56 0.29 19.22 3.58
CA LEU A 56 -0.19 20.46 2.98
C LEU A 56 -0.84 21.39 4.01
#